data_AF-A0A1M7Y9G4-F1
#
_entry.id   AF-A0A1M7Y9G4-F1
#
_cell.length_a   1.000
_cell.length_b   1.000
_cell.length_c   1.000
_cell.angle_alpha   90.00
_cell.angle_beta   90.00
_cell.angle_gamma   90.00
#
_symmetry.space_group_name_H-M   'P 1'
#
loop_
_entity.id
_entity.type
_entity.pdbx_description
1 polymer ?
#
loop_
_entity_poly.entity_id
_entity_poly.type
_entity_poly.pdbx_seq_one_letter_code
_entity_poly.pdbx_strand_id
1 'polypeptide(L)' 'MGSGIITSSDEGDVYWVKLEELKDKKLADGMDRMLRVFLEEDISEQYWYKVDGLWKDELK' A
#
# COMPACT_ATOMS: atom_id res chain seq x y z
N MET A 1 -22.86 13.23 12.35
CA MET A 1 -21.97 12.33 11.59
C MET A 1 -22.39 12.40 10.13
N GLY A 2 -21.52 12.85 9.24
CA GLY A 2 -21.82 12.88 7.80
C GLY A 2 -21.53 11.52 7.17
N SER A 3 -22.44 11.03 6.33
CA SER A 3 -22.18 9.88 5.45
C SER A 3 -21.69 10.38 4.09
N GLY A 4 -20.53 9.89 3.63
CA GLY A 4 -20.01 10.14 2.27
C GLY A 4 -20.20 8.92 1.37
N ILE A 5 -20.35 9.16 0.06
CA ILE A 5 -20.41 8.11 -0.97
C ILE A 5 -19.07 8.11 -1.71
N ILE A 6 -18.44 6.94 -1.81
CA ILE A 6 -17.21 6.76 -2.59
C ILE A 6 -17.50 7.00 -4.07
N THR A 7 -16.72 7.87 -4.72
CA THR A 7 -16.97 8.30 -6.10
C THR A 7 -15.64 8.35 -6.86
N SER A 8 -15.56 7.66 -8.00
CA SER A 8 -14.43 7.74 -8.94
C SER A 8 -14.27 9.14 -9.54
N SER A 9 -13.07 9.43 -10.04
CA SER A 9 -12.77 10.67 -10.75
C SER A 9 -11.91 10.39 -11.98
N ASP A 10 -11.56 11.45 -12.73
CA ASP A 10 -10.62 11.35 -13.85
C ASP A 10 -9.21 10.88 -13.43
N GLU A 11 -8.87 10.93 -12.13
CA GLU A 11 -7.60 10.42 -11.60
C GLU A 11 -7.60 8.90 -11.39
N GLY A 12 -8.78 8.28 -11.34
CA GLY A 12 -8.91 6.83 -11.23
C GLY A 12 -10.17 6.34 -10.53
N ASP A 13 -10.37 5.03 -10.63
CA ASP A 13 -11.47 4.33 -9.99
C ASP A 13 -11.19 4.02 -8.53
N VAL A 14 -12.19 4.26 -7.68
CA VAL A 14 -12.14 3.92 -6.26
C VAL A 14 -13.23 2.92 -5.92
N TYR A 15 -12.86 1.85 -5.22
CA TYR A 15 -13.76 0.78 -4.86
C TYR A 15 -13.30 0.08 -3.58
N TRP A 16 -14.25 -0.56 -2.91
CA TRP A 16 -13.96 -1.45 -1.78
C TRP A 16 -13.58 -2.83 -2.30
N VAL A 17 -12.55 -3.42 -1.70
CA VAL A 17 -12.07 -4.78 -2.01
C VAL A 17 -11.78 -5.49 -0.71
N LYS A 18 -11.96 -6.81 -0.67
CA LYS A 18 -11.54 -7.59 0.49
C LYS A 18 -10.02 -7.69 0.54
N LEU A 19 -9.47 -7.74 1.75
CA LEU A 19 -8.03 -7.87 1.93
C LEU A 19 -7.45 -9.15 1.31
N GLU A 20 -8.20 -10.25 1.33
CA GLU A 20 -7.78 -11.51 0.71
C GLU A 20 -7.61 -11.38 -0.82
N GLU A 21 -8.47 -10.62 -1.48
CA GLU A 21 -8.47 -10.41 -2.93
C GLU A 21 -7.39 -9.42 -3.39
N LEU A 22 -6.86 -8.59 -2.49
CA LEU A 22 -5.77 -7.66 -2.80
C LEU A 22 -4.49 -8.38 -3.25
N LYS A 23 -4.23 -9.58 -2.71
CA LYS A 23 -3.05 -10.39 -3.04
C LYS A 23 -3.03 -10.86 -4.49
N ASP A 24 -4.20 -11.02 -5.10
CA ASP A 24 -4.36 -11.50 -6.47
C ASP A 24 -4.46 -10.35 -7.49
N LYS A 25 -4.46 -9.10 -7.02
CA LYS A 25 -4.52 -7.90 -7.87
C LYS A 25 -3.12 -7.45 -8.28
N LYS A 26 -3.05 -6.79 -9.45
CA LYS A 26 -1.84 -6.10 -9.89
C LYS A 26 -1.68 -4.79 -9.12
N LEU A 27 -1.01 -4.86 -7.98
CA LEU A 27 -0.69 -3.69 -7.17
C LEU A 27 0.55 -2.95 -7.73
N ALA A 28 0.72 -1.71 -7.30
CA ALA A 28 1.95 -0.97 -7.54
C ALA A 28 3.12 -1.64 -6.83
N ASP A 29 4.33 -1.49 -7.39
CA ASP A 29 5.55 -2.02 -6.80
C ASP A 29 5.73 -1.50 -5.36
N GLY A 30 5.99 -2.41 -4.42
CA GLY A 30 6.17 -2.09 -3.00
C GLY A 30 4.87 -1.99 -2.19
N MET A 31 3.69 -2.05 -2.82
CA MET A 31 2.42 -2.02 -2.09
C MET A 31 2.22 -3.28 -1.22
N ASP A 32 2.77 -4.42 -1.62
CA ASP A 32 2.79 -5.65 -0.82
C ASP A 32 3.51 -5.44 0.52
N ARG A 33 4.57 -4.62 0.54
CA ARG A 33 5.31 -4.27 1.75
C ARG A 33 4.60 -3.21 2.57
N MET A 34 4.00 -2.21 1.93
CA MET A 34 3.15 -1.24 2.62
C MET A 34 1.98 -1.91 3.34
N LEU A 35 1.36 -2.95 2.75
CA LEU A 35 0.31 -3.71 3.42
C LEU A 35 0.80 -4.34 4.72
N ARG A 36 2.06 -4.78 4.80
CA ARG A 36 2.64 -5.30 6.04
C ARG A 36 2.71 -4.21 7.12
N VAL A 37 3.17 -3.01 6.77
CA VAL A 37 3.19 -1.85 7.69
C VAL A 37 1.79 -1.54 8.25
N PHE A 38 0.74 -1.65 7.43
CA PHE A 38 -0.63 -1.37 7.89
C PHE A 38 -1.26 -2.48 8.74
N LEU A 39 -0.77 -3.72 8.64
CA LEU A 39 -1.44 -4.91 9.20
C LEU A 39 -0.65 -5.57 10.33
N GLU A 40 0.67 -5.43 10.35
CA GLU A 40 1.58 -5.99 11.36
C GLU A 40 1.86 -4.91 12.42
N GLU A 41 1.49 -5.15 13.68
CA GLU A 41 1.62 -4.14 14.76
C GLU A 41 3.07 -3.81 15.11
N ASP A 42 4.00 -4.71 14.81
CA ASP A 42 5.43 -4.58 15.07
C ASP A 42 6.19 -3.86 13.94
N ILE A 43 5.52 -3.49 12.85
CA ILE A 43 6.08 -2.74 11.74
C ILE A 43 5.41 -1.38 11.65
N SER A 44 6.21 -0.33 11.64
CA SER A 44 5.77 1.07 11.67
C SER A 44 6.06 1.83 10.37
N GLU A 45 7.09 1.42 9.62
CA GLU A 45 7.56 2.14 8.45
C GLU A 45 8.17 1.21 7.37
N GLN A 46 8.03 1.64 6.11
CA GLN A 46 8.82 1.16 4.99
C GLN A 46 9.65 2.32 4.45
N TYR A 47 10.96 2.14 4.29
CA TYR A 47 11.83 3.16 3.71
C TYR A 47 12.79 2.59 2.68
N TRP A 48 13.20 3.47 1.77
CA TRP A 48 14.10 3.17 0.67
C TRP A 48 15.35 4.02 0.81
N TYR A 49 16.51 3.39 0.66
CA TYR A 49 17.80 4.08 0.75
C TYR A 49 18.75 3.54 -0.31
N LYS A 50 19.81 4.29 -0.62
CA LYS A 50 20.81 3.88 -1.61
C LYS A 50 22.08 3.41 -0.94
N VAL A 51 22.59 2.27 -1.40
CA VAL A 51 23.93 1.76 -1.07
C VAL A 51 24.66 1.47 -2.37
N ASP A 52 25.83 2.09 -2.57
CA ASP A 52 26.63 1.95 -3.79
C ASP A 52 25.84 2.19 -5.10
N GLY A 53 24.92 3.16 -5.06
CA GLY A 53 24.06 3.51 -6.20
C GLY A 53 22.85 2.60 -6.42
N LEU A 54 22.73 1.50 -5.66
CA LEU A 54 21.60 0.58 -5.72
C LEU A 54 20.56 0.93 -4.66
N TRP A 55 19.29 0.94 -5.06
CA TRP A 55 18.18 1.08 -4.11
C TRP A 55 18.03 -0.19 -3.27
N LYS A 56 17.86 0.01 -1.96
CA LYS A 56 17.57 -0.98 -0.95
C LYS A 56 16.27 -0.57 -0.27
N ASP A 57 15.49 -1.56 0.13
CA ASP A 57 14.18 -1.38 0.74
C ASP A 57 14.11 -2.18 2.04
N GLU A 58 13.67 -1.54 3.11
CA GLU A 58 13.61 -2.11 4.46
C GLU A 58 12.30 -1.79 5.17
N LEU A 59 11.94 -2.66 6.12
CA LEU A 59 10.77 -2.55 6.99
C LEU A 59 11.25 -2.45 8.44
N LYS A 60 10.65 -1.54 9.21
CA LYS A 60 10.99 -1.30 10.62
C LYS A 60 9.77 -0.97 11.45
#